data_AF-A0A2W5Z1Z7-F1
#
_entry.id   AF-A0A2W5Z1Z7-F1
#
_cell.length_a   1.000
_cell.length_b   1.000
_cell.length_c   1.000
_cell.angle_alpha   90.00
_cell.angle_beta   90.00
_cell.angle_gamma   90.00
#
_symmetry.space_group_name_H-M   'P 1'
#
loop_
_entity.id
_entity.type
_entity.pdbx_description
1 polymer ?
#
loop_
_entity_poly.entity_id
_entity_poly.type
_entity_poly.pdbx_seq_one_letter_code
_entity_poly.pdbx_strand_id
1 'polypeptide(L)'
;MASVLKRRGRIQVRLDEPERTAILDILERLRAHLSRALATTPRAYEDDTKQAEYDRWVRPEIERGYEADLDVIRDALRSGDELLVLTEVQVFAWLRAFNQLRLAAGSLLGITEDGWETAATDELRAQPEFGMLMALGWLQEELVAALES
;
A
#
# COMPACT_ATOMS: atom_id res chain seq x y z
N MET A 1 15.45 6.82 -11.15
CA MET A 1 15.64 5.54 -10.44
C MET A 1 15.45 5.78 -8.96
N ALA A 2 14.31 5.28 -8.48
CA ALA A 2 13.84 5.44 -7.13
C ALA A 2 14.89 4.98 -6.10
N SER A 3 14.94 5.67 -4.96
CA SER A 3 15.81 5.26 -3.84
C SER A 3 15.26 5.75 -2.51
N VAL A 4 15.47 4.98 -1.45
CA VAL A 4 15.10 5.36 -0.08
C VAL A 4 16.33 5.33 0.81
N LEU A 5 16.56 6.39 1.58
CA LEU A 5 17.73 6.49 2.47
C LEU A 5 17.37 7.19 3.77
N LYS A 6 17.93 6.75 4.90
CA LYS A 6 17.85 7.51 6.15
C LYS A 6 18.96 8.55 6.20
N ARG A 7 18.61 9.81 6.44
CA ARG A 7 19.58 10.91 6.59
C ARG A 7 19.15 11.87 7.70
N ARG A 8 20.01 12.04 8.72
CA ARG A 8 19.79 12.96 9.85
C ARG A 8 18.43 12.74 10.55
N GLY A 9 18.03 11.48 10.75
CA GLY A 9 16.77 11.13 11.42
C GLY A 9 15.51 11.37 10.57
N ARG A 10 15.65 11.61 9.26
CA ARG A 10 14.55 11.65 8.29
C ARG A 10 14.75 10.58 7.23
N ILE A 11 13.66 10.12 6.65
CA ILE A 11 13.69 9.20 5.51
C ILE A 11 13.54 10.02 4.24
N GLN A 12 14.48 9.85 3.32
CA GLN A 12 14.51 10.52 2.04
C GLN A 12 14.10 9.54 0.96
N VAL A 13 12.97 9.81 0.30
CA VAL A 13 12.49 9.04 -0.85
C VAL A 13 12.73 9.88 -2.09
N ARG A 14 13.57 9.40 -3.00
CA ARG A 14 13.80 10.04 -4.29
C ARG A 14 12.97 9.33 -5.35
N LEU A 15 12.16 10.08 -6.09
CA LEU A 15 11.34 9.61 -7.19
C LEU A 15 11.41 10.64 -8.32
N ASP A 16 11.72 10.20 -9.54
CA ASP A 16 11.57 11.05 -10.71
C ASP A 16 10.08 11.25 -11.08
N GLU A 17 9.80 12.16 -12.02
CA GLU A 17 8.43 12.47 -12.43
C GLU A 17 7.66 11.25 -12.97
N PRO A 18 8.22 10.40 -13.85
CA PRO A 18 7.58 9.15 -14.26
C PRO A 18 7.27 8.21 -13.09
N GLU A 19 8.22 7.99 -12.18
CA GLU A 19 8.05 7.12 -11.00
C GLU A 19 6.92 7.63 -10.10
N ARG A 20 6.90 8.94 -9.84
CA ARG A 20 5.86 9.59 -9.04
C ARG A 20 4.49 9.50 -9.68
N THR A 21 4.41 9.71 -10.99
CA THR A 21 3.17 9.57 -11.76
C THR A 21 2.65 8.14 -11.70
N ALA A 22 3.53 7.16 -11.89
CA ALA A 22 3.18 5.75 -11.80
C ALA A 22 2.63 5.38 -10.41
N ILE A 23 3.24 5.87 -9.32
CA ILE A 23 2.74 5.62 -7.96
C ILE A 23 1.38 6.29 -7.75
N LEU A 24 1.18 7.54 -8.20
CA LEU A 24 -0.12 8.21 -8.13
C LEU A 24 -1.21 7.42 -8.88
N ASP A 25 -0.91 6.92 -10.07
CA ASP A 25 -1.84 6.10 -10.86
C ASP A 25 -2.19 4.79 -10.15
N ILE A 26 -1.21 4.14 -9.51
CA ILE A 26 -1.44 2.95 -8.67
C ILE A 26 -2.40 3.28 -7.53
N LEU A 27 -2.17 4.39 -6.83
CA LEU A 27 -3.01 4.83 -5.71
C LEU A 27 -4.47 5.01 -6.17
N GLU A 28 -4.70 5.76 -7.24
CA GLU A 28 -6.05 6.04 -7.72
C GLU A 28 -6.75 4.79 -8.27
N ARG A 29 -6.02 3.92 -8.98
CA ARG A 29 -6.59 2.67 -9.51
C ARG A 29 -6.98 1.70 -8.41
N LEU A 30 -6.10 1.47 -7.42
CA LEU A 30 -6.33 0.46 -6.39
C LEU A 30 -7.22 0.95 -5.24
N ARG A 31 -7.35 2.27 -5.03
CA ARG A 31 -8.24 2.85 -4.00
C ARG A 31 -9.68 2.35 -4.12
N ALA A 32 -10.20 2.24 -5.35
CA ALA A 32 -11.55 1.74 -5.61
C ALA A 32 -11.77 0.28 -5.18
N HIS A 33 -10.70 -0.46 -4.93
CA HIS A 33 -10.72 -1.88 -4.56
C HIS A 33 -10.37 -2.14 -3.08
N LEU A 34 -10.09 -1.08 -2.29
CA LEU A 34 -9.69 -1.25 -0.90
C LEU A 34 -10.78 -1.91 -0.04
N SER A 35 -12.04 -1.50 -0.16
CA SER A 35 -13.14 -2.14 0.59
C SER A 35 -13.25 -3.63 0.29
N ARG A 36 -12.95 -4.06 -0.94
CA ARG A 36 -12.92 -5.48 -1.32
C ARG A 36 -11.73 -6.21 -0.67
N ALA A 37 -10.56 -5.59 -0.63
CA ALA A 37 -9.40 -6.14 0.09
C ALA A 37 -9.68 -6.27 1.61
N LEU A 38 -10.43 -5.34 2.18
CA LEU A 38 -10.84 -5.43 3.59
C LEU A 38 -11.88 -6.52 3.86
N ALA A 39 -12.61 -6.97 2.83
CA ALA A 39 -13.50 -8.12 2.94
C ALA A 39 -12.72 -9.44 2.94
N THR A 40 -11.48 -9.48 2.44
CA THR A 40 -10.60 -10.66 2.53
C THR A 40 -9.81 -10.70 3.84
N THR A 41 -9.94 -9.67 4.69
CA THR A 41 -9.33 -9.66 6.03
C THR A 41 -10.09 -10.62 6.94
N PRO A 42 -9.41 -11.34 7.86
CA PRO A 42 -10.06 -12.25 8.80
C PRO A 42 -11.22 -11.58 9.56
N ARG A 43 -12.26 -12.36 9.83
CA ARG A 43 -13.35 -11.94 10.73
C ARG A 43 -12.79 -11.64 12.11
N ALA A 44 -13.28 -10.58 12.74
CA ALA A 44 -12.93 -10.26 14.12
C ALA A 44 -13.62 -11.23 15.09
N TYR A 45 -14.84 -11.67 14.74
CA TYR A 45 -15.64 -12.59 15.54
C TYR A 45 -16.29 -13.69 14.67
N GLU A 46 -16.30 -14.91 15.19
CA GLU A 46 -17.03 -16.04 14.58
C GLU A 46 -18.55 -15.88 14.72
N ASP A 47 -19.01 -15.27 15.82
CA ASP A 47 -20.43 -14.96 16.06
C ASP A 47 -20.92 -13.85 15.10
N ASP A 48 -21.96 -14.15 14.32
CA ASP A 48 -22.49 -13.23 13.30
C ASP A 48 -23.06 -11.94 13.88
N THR A 49 -23.65 -11.97 15.08
CA THR A 49 -24.20 -10.77 15.73
C THR A 49 -23.06 -9.84 16.15
N LYS A 50 -22.04 -10.39 16.81
CA LYS A 50 -20.84 -9.63 17.21
C LYS A 50 -20.05 -9.12 15.99
N GLN A 51 -19.97 -9.92 14.94
CA GLN A 51 -19.33 -9.50 13.69
C GLN A 51 -20.09 -8.34 13.05
N ALA A 52 -21.43 -8.40 13.00
CA ALA A 52 -22.24 -7.30 12.49
C ALA A 52 -22.09 -6.00 13.32
N GLU A 53 -21.98 -6.10 14.65
CA GLU A 53 -21.67 -4.94 15.50
C GLU A 53 -20.27 -4.38 15.23
N TYR A 54 -19.27 -5.25 15.07
CA TYR A 54 -17.90 -4.84 14.70
C TYR A 54 -17.89 -4.12 13.35
N ASP A 55 -18.54 -4.69 12.33
CA ASP A 55 -18.60 -4.09 11.00
C ASP A 55 -19.37 -2.76 11.00
N ARG A 56 -20.35 -2.61 11.89
CA ARG A 56 -21.10 -1.36 12.03
C ARG A 56 -20.27 -0.25 12.71
N TRP A 57 -19.51 -0.58 13.74
CA TRP A 57 -18.87 0.43 14.60
C TRP A 57 -17.38 0.62 14.36
N VAL A 58 -16.65 -0.45 14.04
CA VAL A 58 -15.18 -0.44 13.96
C VAL A 58 -14.71 -0.31 12.51
N ARG A 59 -15.30 -1.06 11.58
CA ARG A 59 -14.87 -1.05 10.17
C ARG A 59 -14.85 0.37 9.55
N PRO A 60 -15.82 1.27 9.80
CA PRO A 60 -15.77 2.62 9.23
C PRO A 60 -14.64 3.50 9.80
N GLU A 61 -14.15 3.25 11.02
CA GLU A 61 -12.98 3.94 11.58
C GLU A 61 -11.69 3.44 10.93
N ILE A 62 -11.59 2.12 10.69
CA ILE A 62 -10.47 1.51 9.97
C ILE A 62 -10.37 2.06 8.55
N GLU A 63 -11.49 2.11 7.82
CA GLU A 63 -11.55 2.66 6.47
C GLU A 63 -11.12 4.14 6.42
N ARG A 64 -11.56 4.96 7.38
CA ARG A 64 -11.11 6.34 7.51
C ARG A 64 -9.61 6.46 7.77
N GLY A 65 -9.05 5.55 8.58
CA GLY A 65 -7.61 5.48 8.80
C GLY A 65 -6.83 5.23 7.51
N TYR A 66 -7.30 4.32 6.66
CA TYR A 66 -6.65 4.07 5.37
C TYR A 66 -6.76 5.23 4.40
N GLU A 67 -7.90 5.90 4.35
CA GLU A 67 -8.06 7.11 3.53
C GLU A 67 -7.09 8.21 3.98
N ALA A 68 -6.93 8.40 5.30
CA ALA A 68 -5.96 9.35 5.84
C ALA A 68 -4.50 8.95 5.47
N ASP A 69 -4.15 7.66 5.53
CA ASP A 69 -2.83 7.19 5.15
C ASP A 69 -2.56 7.39 3.64
N LEU A 70 -3.57 7.20 2.78
CA LEU A 70 -3.49 7.50 1.35
C LEU A 70 -3.32 8.98 1.07
N ASP A 71 -4.01 9.85 1.82
CA ASP A 71 -3.88 11.30 1.69
C ASP A 71 -2.45 11.76 2.01
N VAL A 72 -1.81 11.18 3.03
CA VAL A 72 -0.40 11.47 3.35
C VAL A 72 0.54 11.16 2.18
N ILE A 73 0.33 10.03 1.49
CA ILE A 73 1.12 9.69 0.29
C ILE A 73 0.80 10.67 -0.84
N ARG A 74 -0.48 10.90 -1.12
CA ARG A 74 -0.95 11.74 -2.21
C ARG A 74 -0.43 13.17 -2.09
N ASP A 75 -0.48 13.75 -0.90
CA ASP A 75 0.00 15.11 -0.64
C ASP A 75 1.51 15.22 -0.85
N ALA A 76 2.27 14.22 -0.38
CA ALA A 76 3.71 14.17 -0.59
C ALA A 76 4.07 14.06 -2.09
N LEU A 77 3.40 13.19 -2.85
CA LEU A 77 3.64 13.04 -4.29
C LEU A 77 3.16 14.26 -5.10
N ARG A 78 2.06 14.92 -4.69
CA ARG A 78 1.55 16.12 -5.40
C ARG A 78 2.38 17.38 -5.18
N SER A 79 3.30 17.39 -4.21
CA SER A 79 4.29 18.48 -4.06
C SER A 79 5.13 18.68 -5.33
N GLY A 80 5.32 17.61 -6.13
CA GLY A 80 6.15 17.63 -7.33
C GLY A 80 7.65 17.53 -7.07
N ASP A 81 8.06 17.45 -5.80
CA ASP A 81 9.47 17.32 -5.43
C ASP A 81 10.03 15.97 -5.85
N GLU A 82 11.24 15.97 -6.42
CA GLU A 82 11.98 14.74 -6.70
C GLU A 82 12.50 14.07 -5.42
N LEU A 83 12.69 14.84 -4.35
CA LEU A 83 13.21 14.37 -3.07
C LEU A 83 12.21 14.66 -1.95
N LEU A 84 11.49 13.62 -1.55
CA LEU A 84 10.53 13.67 -0.45
C LEU A 84 11.28 13.43 0.86
N VAL A 85 11.15 14.35 1.81
CA VAL A 85 11.74 14.21 3.15
C VAL A 85 10.63 13.89 4.15
N LEU A 86 10.55 12.61 4.53
CA LEU A 86 9.50 12.07 5.36
C LEU A 86 9.94 11.94 6.82
N THR A 87 8.99 12.23 7.71
CA THR A 87 9.07 11.83 9.12
C THR A 87 8.78 10.33 9.27
N GLU A 88 9.20 9.72 10.38
CA GLU A 88 8.86 8.31 10.64
C GLU A 88 7.35 8.06 10.67
N VAL A 89 6.57 9.00 11.23
CA VAL A 89 5.10 8.92 11.23
C VAL A 89 4.53 8.86 9.82
N GLN A 90 5.05 9.67 8.90
CA GLN A 90 4.66 9.63 7.49
C GLN A 90 5.09 8.32 6.82
N VAL A 91 6.28 7.81 7.13
CA VAL A 91 6.70 6.50 6.61
C VAL A 91 5.80 5.37 7.11
N PHE A 92 5.39 5.38 8.37
CA PHE A 92 4.43 4.39 8.86
C PHE A 92 3.06 4.50 8.17
N ALA A 93 2.60 5.72 7.83
CA ALA A 93 1.40 5.89 7.02
C ALA A 93 1.58 5.28 5.62
N TRP A 94 2.73 5.51 4.98
CA TRP A 94 3.06 4.93 3.68
C TRP A 94 3.08 3.39 3.73
N LEU A 95 3.72 2.80 4.75
CA LEU A 95 3.78 1.35 4.93
C LEU A 95 2.39 0.72 5.12
N ARG A 96 1.54 1.34 5.95
CA ARG A 96 0.15 0.86 6.14
C ARG A 96 -0.66 0.93 4.86
N ALA A 97 -0.60 2.06 4.15
CA ALA A 97 -1.31 2.22 2.88
C ALA A 97 -0.80 1.26 1.79
N PHE A 98 0.52 1.11 1.63
CA PHE A 98 1.09 0.16 0.66
C PHE A 98 0.68 -1.27 0.98
N ASN A 99 0.66 -1.66 2.25
CA ASN A 99 0.15 -2.98 2.62
C ASN A 99 -1.30 -3.20 2.15
N GLN A 100 -2.18 -2.21 2.35
CA GLN A 100 -3.57 -2.32 1.90
C GLN A 100 -3.70 -2.33 0.38
N LEU A 101 -2.94 -1.50 -0.33
CA LEU A 101 -2.92 -1.49 -1.79
C LEU A 101 -2.39 -2.80 -2.36
N ARG A 102 -1.40 -3.42 -1.71
CA ARG A 102 -0.89 -4.76 -2.09
C ARG A 102 -1.94 -5.84 -1.88
N LEU A 103 -2.71 -5.80 -0.80
CA LEU A 103 -3.84 -6.71 -0.60
C LEU A 103 -4.90 -6.53 -1.69
N ALA A 104 -5.20 -5.29 -2.08
CA ALA A 104 -6.13 -5.01 -3.19
C ALA A 104 -5.61 -5.55 -4.53
N ALA A 105 -4.35 -5.29 -4.87
CA ALA A 105 -3.73 -5.83 -6.08
C ALA A 105 -3.71 -7.38 -6.07
N GLY A 106 -3.32 -7.99 -4.95
CA GLY A 106 -3.32 -9.44 -4.78
C GLY A 106 -4.70 -10.07 -4.93
N SER A 107 -5.74 -9.43 -4.36
CA SER A 107 -7.13 -9.87 -4.52
C SER A 107 -7.61 -9.82 -5.96
N LEU A 108 -7.22 -8.78 -6.72
CA LEU A 108 -7.54 -8.66 -8.15
C LEU A 108 -6.84 -9.74 -8.99
N LEU A 109 -5.62 -10.10 -8.60
CA LEU A 109 -4.83 -11.17 -9.21
C LEU A 109 -5.31 -12.58 -8.81
N GLY A 110 -6.23 -12.69 -7.84
CA GLY A 110 -6.68 -13.98 -7.31
C GLY A 110 -5.65 -14.71 -6.47
N ILE A 111 -4.69 -13.99 -5.88
CA ILE A 111 -3.67 -14.56 -5.00
C ILE A 111 -4.29 -14.85 -3.63
N THR A 112 -4.16 -16.09 -3.16
CA THR A 112 -4.73 -16.54 -1.88
C THR A 112 -3.73 -17.23 -0.96
N GLU A 113 -2.53 -17.55 -1.45
CA GLU A 113 -1.53 -18.32 -0.72
C GLU A 113 -0.15 -17.65 -0.81
N ASP A 114 0.66 -17.85 0.22
CA ASP A 114 2.05 -17.42 0.24
C ASP A 114 2.88 -18.19 -0.80
N GLY A 115 3.96 -17.59 -1.28
CA GLY A 115 4.84 -18.20 -2.28
C GLY A 115 4.29 -18.17 -3.72
N TRP A 116 3.17 -17.47 -3.94
CA TRP A 116 2.53 -17.24 -5.24
C TRP A 116 3.50 -16.72 -6.31
N GLU A 117 4.56 -16.01 -5.92
CA GLU A 117 5.57 -15.47 -6.83
C GLU A 117 6.26 -16.58 -7.64
N THR A 118 6.52 -17.72 -6.99
CA THR A 118 7.18 -18.87 -7.62
C THR A 118 6.28 -19.62 -8.60
N ALA A 119 4.97 -19.53 -8.37
CA ALA A 119 3.94 -20.18 -9.17
C ALA A 119 3.29 -19.25 -10.21
N ALA A 120 3.69 -17.97 -10.26
CA ALA A 120 3.13 -16.99 -11.18
C ALA A 120 3.27 -17.47 -12.64
N THR A 121 2.17 -17.48 -13.39
CA THR A 121 2.19 -17.78 -14.83
C THR A 121 2.52 -16.52 -15.62
N ASP A 122 2.83 -16.68 -16.91
CA ASP A 122 3.07 -15.53 -17.78
C ASP A 122 1.82 -14.68 -17.99
N GLU A 123 0.64 -15.31 -17.98
CA GLU A 123 -0.65 -14.61 -18.02
C GLU A 123 -0.86 -13.76 -16.76
N LEU A 124 -0.46 -14.25 -15.59
CA LEU A 124 -0.53 -13.48 -14.34
C LEU A 124 0.44 -12.30 -14.38
N ARG A 125 1.68 -12.53 -14.84
CA ARG A 125 2.72 -11.48 -14.98
C ARG A 125 2.32 -10.38 -15.97
N ALA A 126 1.52 -10.71 -16.97
CA ALA A 126 1.05 -9.75 -17.97
C ALA A 126 -0.06 -8.82 -17.44
N GLN A 127 -0.69 -9.13 -16.30
CA GLN A 127 -1.72 -8.28 -15.70
C GLN A 127 -1.10 -7.01 -15.10
N PRO A 128 -1.68 -5.81 -15.33
CA PRO A 128 -1.15 -4.56 -14.79
C PRO A 128 -0.95 -4.59 -13.27
N GLU A 129 -1.87 -5.21 -12.54
CA GLU A 129 -1.88 -5.36 -11.09
C GLU A 129 -0.63 -6.07 -10.57
N PHE A 130 -0.04 -6.97 -11.36
CA PHE A 130 1.23 -7.63 -11.01
C PHE A 130 2.36 -6.61 -10.90
N GLY A 131 2.50 -5.73 -11.90
CA GLY A 131 3.50 -4.67 -11.87
C GLY A 131 3.31 -3.70 -10.69
N MET A 132 2.05 -3.40 -10.36
CA MET A 132 1.71 -2.55 -9.20
C MET A 132 2.10 -3.22 -7.89
N LEU A 133 1.77 -4.50 -7.74
CA LEU A 133 2.11 -5.30 -6.57
C LEU A 133 3.64 -5.35 -6.36
N MET A 134 4.40 -5.53 -7.43
CA MET A 134 5.87 -5.52 -7.38
C MET A 134 6.45 -4.15 -7.03
N ALA A 135 5.95 -3.07 -7.64
CA ALA A 135 6.42 -1.71 -7.37
C ALA A 135 6.15 -1.29 -5.91
N LEU A 136 4.93 -1.55 -5.42
CA LEU A 136 4.55 -1.30 -4.02
C LEU A 136 5.38 -2.15 -3.07
N GLY A 137 5.63 -3.41 -3.41
CA GLY A 137 6.43 -4.33 -2.61
C GLY A 137 7.87 -3.86 -2.45
N TRP A 138 8.52 -3.50 -3.56
CA TRP A 138 9.88 -2.98 -3.54
C TRP A 138 10.00 -1.70 -2.71
N LEU A 139 9.09 -0.72 -2.91
CA LEU A 139 9.15 0.53 -2.16
C LEU A 139 8.88 0.33 -0.67
N GLN A 140 8.00 -0.61 -0.31
CA GLN A 140 7.75 -0.98 1.08
C GLN A 140 9.00 -1.58 1.74
N GLU A 141 9.71 -2.47 1.04
CA GLU A 141 10.96 -3.08 1.53
C GLU A 141 12.03 -2.01 1.79
N GLU A 142 12.23 -1.09 0.85
CA GLU A 142 13.18 0.02 0.97
C GLU A 142 12.84 0.97 2.15
N LEU A 143 11.56 1.25 2.38
CA LEU A 143 11.11 2.05 3.53
C LEU A 143 11.36 1.34 4.87
N VAL A 144 11.14 0.03 4.95
CA VAL A 144 11.44 -0.77 6.15
C VAL A 144 12.94 -0.78 6.41
N ALA A 145 13.76 -1.06 5.40
CA ALA A 145 15.22 -1.05 5.52
C ALA A 145 15.74 0.31 6.01
N ALA A 146 15.17 1.40 5.52
CA ALA A 146 15.53 2.75 5.96
C ALA A 146 15.11 3.04 7.42
N LEU A 147 14.01 2.47 7.93
CA LEU A 147 13.63 2.62 9.33
C LEU A 147 14.61 1.90 10.27
N GLU A 148 15.08 0.72 9.86
CA GLU A 148 15.95 -0.16 10.63
C GLU A 148 17.43 0.29 10.65
N SER A 149 17.86 1.09 9.66
CA SER A 149 19.20 1.69 9.60
C SER A 149 19.45 2.80 10.63
#